data_AF-A0A7C2JA52-F1
#
_entry.id   AF-A0A7C2JA52-F1
#
_cell.length_a   1.000
_cell.length_b   1.000
_cell.length_c   1.000
_cell.angle_alpha   90.00
_cell.angle_beta   90.00
_cell.angle_gamma   90.00
#
_symmetry.space_group_name_H-M   'P 1'
#
loop_
_entity.id
_entity.type
_entity.pdbx_description
1 polymer ?
#
loop_
_entity_poly.entity_id
_entity_poly.type
_entity_poly.pdbx_seq_one_letter_code
_entity_poly.pdbx_strand_id
1 'polypeptide(L)'
;MRRLMAALVCAAILVVAGAGAQDLGREARALMERQDIRRAFDHVEASREHILNEWKAITEINAPSGKERDRAEAVRRLLLSYKLDRVFYDSAGNLIAVRKGTGNGKA
;
A
#
# COMPACT_ATOMS: atom_id res chain seq x y z
N MET A 1 -22.67 -48.32 16.37
CA MET A 1 -21.35 -47.65 16.42
C MET A 1 -20.94 -46.99 15.11
N ARG A 2 -20.98 -47.68 13.96
CA ARG A 2 -20.58 -47.14 12.64
C ARG A 2 -21.36 -45.87 12.20
N ARG A 3 -22.67 -45.81 12.48
CA ARG A 3 -23.54 -44.65 12.19
C ARG A 3 -23.30 -43.46 13.12
N LEU A 4 -22.93 -43.71 14.38
CA LEU A 4 -22.55 -42.66 15.35
C LEU A 4 -21.17 -42.06 15.02
N MET A 5 -20.21 -42.89 14.60
CA MET A 5 -18.91 -42.40 14.13
C MET A 5 -19.02 -41.60 12.83
N ALA A 6 -19.87 -42.02 11.89
CA ALA A 6 -20.12 -41.25 10.67
C ALA A 6 -20.74 -39.86 10.96
N ALA A 7 -21.67 -39.77 11.93
CA ALA A 7 -22.27 -38.50 12.33
C ALA A 7 -21.27 -37.55 13.02
N LEU A 8 -20.38 -38.08 13.88
CA LEU A 8 -19.32 -37.32 14.53
C LEU A 8 -18.26 -36.80 13.56
N VAL A 9 -17.91 -37.59 12.53
CA VAL A 9 -16.98 -37.17 11.47
C VAL A 9 -17.60 -36.08 10.58
N CYS A 10 -18.88 -36.19 10.22
CA CYS A 10 -19.57 -35.13 9.48
C CYS A 10 -19.68 -33.81 10.27
N ALA A 11 -19.94 -33.88 11.58
CA ALA A 11 -20.00 -32.70 12.45
C ALA A 11 -18.65 -31.98 12.56
N ALA A 12 -17.53 -32.73 12.61
CA ALA A 12 -16.19 -32.15 12.65
C ALA A 12 -15.80 -31.44 11.33
N ILE A 13 -16.24 -31.96 10.18
CA ILE A 13 -15.97 -31.37 8.85
C ILE A 13 -16.73 -30.04 8.66
N LEU A 14 -17.93 -29.92 9.22
CA LEU A 14 -18.73 -28.69 9.18
C LEU A 14 -18.14 -27.53 10.00
N VAL A 15 -17.43 -27.82 11.09
CA VAL A 15 -16.78 -26.78 11.93
C VAL A 15 -15.55 -26.18 11.24
N VAL A 16 -14.80 -26.96 10.45
CA VAL A 16 -13.59 -26.48 9.74
C VAL A 16 -13.95 -25.62 8.52
N ALA A 17 -15.09 -25.87 7.86
CA ALA A 17 -15.51 -25.10 6.69
C ALA A 17 -15.95 -23.65 7.01
N GLY A 18 -16.27 -23.33 8.27
CA GLY A 18 -16.72 -21.99 8.70
C GLY A 18 -15.60 -21.00 9.05
N ALA A 19 -14.35 -21.46 9.13
CA ALA A 19 -13.23 -20.63 9.60
C ALA A 19 -12.49 -19.87 8.47
N GLY A 20 -12.92 -20.03 7.21
CA GLY A 20 -12.13 -19.66 6.02
C GLY A 20 -12.53 -18.41 5.25
N ALA A 21 -13.52 -17.64 5.71
CA ALA A 21 -13.85 -16.36 5.09
C ALA A 21 -13.37 -15.23 6.01
N GLN A 22 -12.17 -14.69 5.73
CA GLN A 22 -11.78 -13.42 6.33
C GLN A 22 -12.83 -12.38 5.94
N ASP A 23 -13.56 -11.87 6.92
CA ASP A 23 -14.44 -10.72 6.73
C ASP A 23 -13.54 -9.48 6.60
N LEU A 24 -12.96 -9.31 5.41
CA LEU A 24 -12.08 -8.20 5.06
C LEU A 24 -12.76 -6.85 5.37
N GLY A 25 -14.09 -6.78 5.30
CA GLY A 25 -14.86 -5.61 5.68
C GLY A 25 -14.77 -5.30 7.16
N ARG A 26 -14.85 -6.31 8.03
CA ARG A 26 -14.66 -6.14 9.48
C ARG A 26 -13.22 -5.77 9.83
N GLU A 27 -12.23 -6.43 9.22
CA GLU A 27 -10.81 -6.12 9.44
C GLU A 27 -10.48 -4.67 9.01
N ALA A 28 -10.97 -4.25 7.85
CA ALA A 28 -10.79 -2.87 7.36
C ALA A 28 -11.44 -1.84 8.29
N ARG A 29 -12.66 -2.07 8.78
CA ARG A 29 -13.32 -1.17 9.75
C ARG A 29 -12.50 -1.03 11.03
N ALA A 30 -12.01 -2.14 11.58
CA ALA A 30 -11.16 -2.12 12.76
C ALA A 30 -9.86 -1.32 12.53
N LEU A 31 -9.26 -1.41 11.34
CA LEU A 31 -8.10 -0.59 10.98
C LEU A 31 -8.44 0.91 10.89
N MET A 32 -9.58 1.26 10.31
CA MET A 32 -10.04 2.65 10.21
C MET A 32 -10.36 3.29 11.56
N GLU A 33 -10.57 2.49 12.61
CA GLU A 33 -10.75 2.98 13.97
C GLU A 33 -9.44 3.38 14.66
N ARG A 34 -8.29 2.92 14.17
CA ARG A 34 -6.99 3.25 14.75
C ARG A 34 -6.65 4.72 14.55
N GLN A 35 -6.18 5.37 15.62
CA GLN A 35 -5.84 6.80 15.59
C GLN A 35 -4.69 7.14 14.63
N ASP A 36 -3.69 6.26 14.49
CA ASP A 36 -2.58 6.46 13.57
C ASP A 36 -3.03 6.43 12.11
N ILE A 37 -3.95 5.54 11.76
CA ILE A 37 -4.59 5.48 10.44
C ILE A 37 -5.43 6.74 10.19
N ARG A 38 -6.27 7.15 11.13
CA ARG A 38 -7.07 8.39 11.00
C ARG A 38 -6.19 9.61 10.76
N ARG A 39 -5.12 9.78 11.56
CA ARG A 39 -4.15 10.88 11.37
C ARG A 39 -3.47 10.84 10.01
N ALA A 40 -3.19 9.65 9.46
CA ALA A 40 -2.62 9.53 8.12
C ALA A 40 -3.61 10.02 7.05
N PHE A 41 -4.90 9.66 7.16
CA PHE A 41 -5.94 10.18 6.26
C PHE A 41 -6.14 11.69 6.42
N ASP A 42 -6.18 12.21 7.65
CA ASP A 42 -6.29 13.65 7.93
C ASP A 42 -5.11 14.43 7.31
N HIS A 43 -3.90 13.86 7.36
CA HIS A 43 -2.74 14.45 6.72
C HIS A 43 -2.86 14.51 5.19
N VAL A 44 -3.35 13.44 4.56
CA VAL A 44 -3.62 13.41 3.12
C VAL A 44 -4.65 14.48 2.73
N GLU A 45 -5.74 14.57 3.51
CA GLU A 45 -6.80 15.55 3.29
C GLU A 45 -6.29 16.99 3.42
N ALA A 46 -5.56 17.29 4.51
CA ALA A 46 -4.95 18.60 4.74
C ALA A 46 -3.90 18.97 3.68
N SER A 47 -3.31 17.98 3.00
CA SER A 47 -2.30 18.17 1.97
C SER A 47 -2.86 18.20 0.54
N ARG A 48 -4.19 18.13 0.36
CA ARG A 48 -4.83 17.99 -0.95
C ARG A 48 -4.31 18.99 -1.98
N GLU A 49 -4.32 20.29 -1.66
CA GLU A 49 -3.91 21.33 -2.62
C GLU A 49 -2.45 21.18 -3.04
N HIS A 50 -1.57 20.82 -2.10
CA HIS A 50 -0.17 20.57 -2.40
C HIS A 50 0.00 19.36 -3.33
N ILE A 51 -0.67 18.25 -3.03
CA ILE A 51 -0.67 17.03 -3.85
C ILE A 51 -1.17 17.33 -5.27
N LEU A 52 -2.27 18.07 -5.40
CA LEU A 52 -2.83 18.44 -6.71
C LEU A 52 -1.87 19.31 -7.52
N ASN A 53 -1.22 20.28 -6.88
CA ASN A 53 -0.22 21.13 -7.54
C ASN A 53 1.02 20.34 -7.99
N GLU A 54 1.53 19.43 -7.15
CA GLU A 54 2.63 18.54 -7.53
C GLU A 54 2.24 17.63 -8.71
N TRP A 55 1.05 17.01 -8.66
CA TRP A 55 0.55 16.15 -9.73
C TRP A 55 0.39 16.91 -11.04
N LYS A 56 -0.23 18.09 -11.00
CA LYS A 56 -0.38 18.95 -12.17
C LYS A 56 0.98 19.24 -12.81
N ALA A 57 1.95 19.71 -12.00
CA ALA A 57 3.29 20.00 -12.47
C ALA A 57 4.00 18.79 -13.10
N ILE A 58 3.82 17.58 -12.55
CA ILE A 58 4.39 16.35 -13.12
C ILE A 58 3.73 16.00 -14.46
N THR A 59 2.40 16.13 -14.56
CA THR A 59 1.64 15.76 -15.77
C THR A 59 1.84 16.73 -16.93
N GLU A 60 2.16 18.00 -16.65
CA GLU A 60 2.43 19.02 -17.67
C GLU A 60 3.82 18.86 -18.32
N ILE A 61 4.69 17.99 -17.77
CA ILE A 61 5.98 17.66 -18.40
C ILE A 61 5.74 16.74 -19.59
N ASN A 62 5.91 17.28 -20.79
CA ASN A 62 5.83 16.51 -22.03
C ASN A 62 6.93 15.45 -22.10
N ALA A 63 6.56 14.19 -21.85
CA ALA A 63 7.46 13.06 -21.80
C ALA A 63 6.74 11.82 -22.35
N PRO A 64 6.54 11.75 -23.69
CA PRO A 64 5.95 10.58 -24.35
C PRO A 64 6.84 9.35 -24.16
N SER A 65 6.34 8.18 -24.55
CA SER A 65 7.06 6.91 -24.43
C SER A 65 8.47 7.00 -25.02
N GLY A 66 9.48 6.67 -24.22
CA GLY A 66 10.90 6.77 -24.57
C GLY A 66 11.55 8.15 -24.35
N LYS A 67 10.81 9.14 -23.83
CA LYS A 67 11.30 10.49 -23.51
C LYS A 67 11.01 10.90 -22.05
N GLU A 68 10.99 9.93 -21.14
CA GLU A 68 10.57 10.11 -19.76
C GLU A 68 11.60 10.83 -18.87
N ARG A 69 12.83 11.05 -19.37
CA ARG A 69 13.96 11.54 -18.58
C ARG A 69 13.69 12.86 -17.86
N ASP A 70 13.08 13.83 -18.53
CA ASP A 70 12.85 15.16 -17.92
C ASP A 70 11.79 15.08 -16.81
N ARG A 71 10.76 14.23 -16.99
CA ARG A 71 9.77 13.94 -15.94
C ARG A 71 10.41 13.17 -14.78
N ALA A 72 11.27 12.19 -15.08
CA ALA A 72 12.00 11.44 -14.06
C ALA A 72 12.90 12.36 -13.21
N GLU A 73 13.60 13.32 -13.81
CA GLU A 73 14.42 14.28 -13.06
C GLU A 73 13.58 15.22 -12.18
N ALA A 74 12.38 15.62 -12.62
CA ALA A 74 11.46 16.38 -11.78
C ALA A 74 11.00 15.56 -10.55
N VAL A 75 10.60 14.31 -10.76
CA VAL A 75 10.23 13.39 -9.68
C VAL A 75 11.42 13.13 -8.75
N ARG A 76 12.64 13.01 -9.30
CA ARG A 76 13.87 12.83 -8.50
C ARG A 76 14.11 14.01 -7.56
N ARG A 77 13.91 15.24 -8.01
CA ARG A 77 14.02 16.44 -7.15
C ARG A 77 12.99 16.44 -6.01
N LEU A 78 11.75 16.03 -6.29
CA LEU A 78 10.70 15.86 -5.27
C LEU A 78 11.11 14.78 -4.25
N LEU A 79 11.55 13.62 -4.70
CA LEU A 79 11.96 12.52 -3.80
C LEU A 79 13.15 12.91 -2.92
N LEU A 80 14.10 13.69 -3.44
CA LEU A 80 15.21 14.22 -2.66
C LEU A 80 14.75 15.25 -1.60
N SER A 81 13.73 16.05 -1.90
CA SER A 81 13.20 17.04 -0.95
C SER A 81 12.52 16.38 0.27
N TYR A 82 11.97 15.17 0.10
CA TYR A 82 11.33 14.39 1.16
C TYR A 82 12.31 13.72 2.15
N LYS A 83 13.62 13.93 1.99
CA LYS A 83 14.68 13.41 2.87
C LYS A 83 14.59 11.89 3.08
N LEU A 84 14.41 11.17 1.97
CA LEU A 84 14.33 9.70 1.93
C LEU A 84 15.70 9.06 2.14
N ASP A 85 15.73 7.79 2.55
CA ASP A 85 16.99 7.06 2.80
C ASP A 85 17.86 6.93 1.55
N ARG A 86 17.22 6.63 0.41
CA ARG A 86 17.88 6.44 -0.87
C ARG A 86 16.99 6.91 -2.00
N VAL A 87 17.59 7.50 -3.03
CA VAL A 87 16.96 7.85 -4.32
C VAL A 87 17.96 7.51 -5.42
N PHE A 88 17.64 6.55 -6.30
CA PHE A 88 18.56 6.04 -7.31
C PHE A 88 17.82 5.51 -8.55
N TYR A 89 18.52 5.37 -9.66
CA TYR A 89 18.04 4.64 -10.83
C TYR A 89 18.51 3.19 -10.78
N ASP A 90 17.64 2.23 -11.12
CA ASP A 90 18.04 0.85 -11.33
C ASP A 90 18.70 0.63 -12.70
N SER A 91 19.12 -0.60 -12.99
CA SER A 91 19.75 -0.96 -14.27
C SER A 91 18.80 -0.87 -15.48
N ALA A 92 17.49 -0.84 -15.26
CA ALA A 92 16.48 -0.66 -16.29
C ALA A 92 16.11 0.82 -16.51
N GLY A 93 16.65 1.73 -15.69
CA GLY A 93 16.37 3.17 -15.76
C GLY A 93 15.15 3.62 -14.95
N ASN A 94 14.58 2.76 -14.10
CA ASN A 94 13.49 3.16 -13.21
C ASN A 94 14.03 3.99 -12.04
N LEU A 95 13.35 5.09 -11.73
CA LEU A 95 13.65 5.88 -10.53
C LEU A 95 13.02 5.23 -9.30
N ILE A 96 13.85 4.87 -8.32
CA ILE A 96 13.46 4.22 -7.07
C ILE A 96 13.83 5.11 -5.90
N ALA A 97 12.93 5.19 -4.91
CA ALA A 97 13.25 5.79 -3.62
C ALA A 97 12.80 4.91 -2.45
N VAL A 98 13.52 5.01 -1.32
CA VAL A 98 13.32 4.18 -0.13
C VAL A 98 13.06 5.05 1.09
N ARG A 99 11.97 4.77 1.80
CA ARG A 99 11.72 5.22 3.18
C ARG A 99 11.68 3.98 4.07
N LYS A 100 12.65 3.80 4.96
CA LYS A 100 12.71 2.65 5.85
C LYS A 100 11.60 2.73 6.90
N GLY A 101 10.95 1.59 7.12
CA GLY A 101 10.13 1.37 8.32
C GLY A 101 11.00 1.08 9.54
N THR A 102 10.35 0.80 10.67
CA THR A 102 11.04 0.49 11.94
C THR A 102 11.62 -0.92 12.04
N GLY A 103 11.51 -1.74 10.99
CA GLY A 103 12.17 -3.05 10.89
C GLY A 103 11.32 -4.29 11.21
N ASN A 104 10.05 -4.12 11.59
CA ASN A 104 9.14 -5.24 11.94
C ASN A 104 8.04 -5.49 10.88
N GLY A 105 8.26 -5.03 9.64
CA GLY A 105 7.33 -5.22 8.52
C GLY A 105 7.45 -6.62 7.91
N LYS A 106 6.44 -7.04 7.15
CA LYS A 106 6.53 -8.26 6.33
C LYS A 106 7.56 -8.07 5.22
N ALA A 107 8.31 -9.14 4.93
CA ALA A 107 9.20 -9.24 3.78
C ALA A 107 8.40 -9.41 2.48
#